data_AF-Q8NPT3-F1
#
_entry.id   AF-Q8NPT3-F1
#
_cell.length_a   1.000
_cell.length_b   1.000
_cell.length_c   1.000
_cell.angle_alpha   90.00
_cell.angle_beta   90.00
_cell.angle_gamma   90.00
#
_symmetry.space_group_name_H-M   'P 1'
#
loop_
_entity.id
_entity.type
_entity.pdbx_description
1 polymer ?
#
loop_
_entity_poly.entity_id
_entity_poly.type
_entity_poly.pdbx_seq_one_letter_code
_entity_poly.pdbx_strand_id
1 'polypeptide(L)'
;MRCYLPTFPVVCHKIRSMTVFHDFEIVVTPNPDAPEALQKIGEQYWIISEINPDLKTVQWAQNVSDIDHQPWSSSAYLAAAAAVDATVPTAHCSACDSILTLTSRAAVSEVLRERPIKCKKCTPKIDEHIKKILDPAAQARQKERAARKREEDCKRAQQRLADQKAREARQLLDIERQQVIADRYGPLVNMHSDAVLAGASIRAKIGALATIYGAQNLENVIHSVSFTDRRISPDGQLSKELFREAWSANLLIPDPSSDVEAFAWSEKNSTELAGGIFVEKMLFTVPDTGRSNNRVQSFSEELRNHISLKDMYSTQREELLDLAYELMVGEAVRFANFRLYDQNLPPLTEANIDKLRAHLREAAASASLGVLYLMVWRSVKDAAAAHTKHTRMSKENATTHSVTKVSIFVDQLLSGTFPCSKPFHESSQVPLSEATKIVFNLIMESPPMETEPSVLRNSLQEHSDWELLQQCDEKIPDREFLMEWLYQEQTWTAEQFFDALAMVSSSEFRICAPGCAHQVSADIATQVLEFHDRVSFHDDRKSAMLAAEATIIGNKIGSQARAGDFVLGEVITKLQNIPGEV
;
A
#
# COMPACT_ATOMS: atom_id res chain seq x y z
N MET A 1 -14.58 -45.08 11.84
CA MET A 1 -14.61 -45.12 13.31
C MET A 1 -16.00 -45.56 13.75
N ARG A 2 -16.12 -46.74 14.38
CA ARG A 2 -17.37 -47.27 14.93
C ARG A 2 -17.56 -46.72 16.34
N CYS A 3 -18.60 -45.92 16.57
CA CYS A 3 -18.96 -45.47 17.91
C CYS A 3 -19.86 -46.52 18.57
N TYR A 4 -19.34 -47.16 19.61
CA TYR A 4 -20.09 -47.98 20.56
C TYR A 4 -20.92 -47.06 21.45
N LEU A 5 -22.23 -47.29 21.55
CA LEU A 5 -23.10 -46.73 22.59
C LEU A 5 -23.35 -47.81 23.65
N PRO A 6 -23.22 -47.51 24.96
CA PRO A 6 -23.53 -48.47 26.01
C PRO A 6 -25.04 -48.52 26.27
N THR A 7 -25.59 -49.73 26.29
CA THR A 7 -26.94 -50.02 26.80
C THR A 7 -26.93 -50.05 28.32
N PHE A 8 -27.67 -49.15 28.97
CA PHE A 8 -27.99 -49.22 30.40
C PHE A 8 -29.39 -49.80 30.61
N PRO A 9 -29.61 -50.63 31.64
CA PRO A 9 -30.91 -51.23 31.93
C PRO A 9 -31.85 -50.23 32.60
N VAL A 10 -33.14 -50.36 32.28
CA VAL A 10 -34.24 -49.60 32.89
C VAL A 10 -34.42 -50.06 34.34
N VAL A 11 -34.08 -49.19 35.30
CA VAL A 11 -34.37 -49.38 36.72
C VAL A 11 -35.68 -48.68 37.03
N CYS A 12 -36.68 -49.45 37.46
CA CYS A 12 -37.96 -48.94 37.93
C CYS A 12 -37.78 -48.39 39.36
N HIS A 13 -37.52 -47.08 39.50
CA HIS A 13 -37.44 -46.45 40.82
C HIS A 13 -38.82 -46.07 41.35
N LYS A 14 -39.28 -46.80 42.36
CA LYS A 14 -40.38 -46.38 43.24
C LYS A 14 -39.78 -45.42 44.27
N ILE A 15 -39.91 -44.12 44.04
CA ILE A 15 -39.42 -43.07 44.95
C ILE A 15 -40.39 -43.01 46.15
N ARG A 16 -39.93 -43.47 47.31
CA ARG A 16 -40.58 -43.26 48.61
C ARG A 16 -39.99 -42.01 49.25
N SER A 17 -40.79 -40.97 49.42
CA SER A 17 -40.50 -39.81 50.26
C SER A 17 -41.00 -40.06 51.70
N MET A 18 -40.13 -39.86 52.70
CA MET A 18 -40.45 -39.90 54.13
C MET A 18 -40.31 -38.49 54.71
N THR A 19 -41.42 -37.76 54.92
CA THR A 19 -41.79 -37.05 56.17
C THR A 19 -43.19 -36.42 56.01
N VAL A 20 -43.95 -36.39 57.11
CA VAL A 20 -45.41 -36.47 57.15
C VAL A 20 -46.11 -35.13 56.93
N PHE A 21 -46.59 -34.90 55.70
CA PHE A 21 -47.93 -34.38 55.43
C PHE A 21 -48.69 -35.54 54.77
N HIS A 22 -49.44 -36.32 55.56
CA HIS A 22 -49.79 -37.69 55.16
C HIS A 22 -50.79 -37.85 54.00
N ASP A 23 -51.37 -36.78 53.48
CA ASP A 23 -52.48 -36.90 52.52
C ASP A 23 -52.27 -36.14 51.20
N PHE A 24 -51.06 -35.66 50.87
CA PHE A 24 -50.80 -35.01 49.58
C PHE A 24 -49.79 -35.77 48.72
N GLU A 25 -50.28 -36.46 47.69
CA GLU A 25 -49.48 -37.15 46.68
C GLU A 25 -49.93 -36.73 45.28
N ILE A 26 -48.97 -36.43 44.40
CA ILE A 26 -49.23 -36.26 42.97
C ILE A 26 -48.92 -37.59 42.27
N VAL A 27 -49.96 -38.23 41.75
CA VAL A 27 -49.83 -39.44 40.94
C VAL A 27 -49.76 -39.04 39.47
N VAL A 28 -48.60 -39.28 38.85
CA VAL A 28 -48.34 -38.97 37.44
C VAL A 28 -48.53 -40.23 36.60
N THR A 29 -49.54 -40.23 35.73
CA THR A 29 -49.81 -41.33 34.81
C THR A 29 -49.46 -40.93 33.37
N PRO A 30 -48.60 -41.67 32.65
CA PRO A 30 -48.28 -41.37 31.26
C PRO A 30 -49.52 -41.38 30.36
N ASN A 31 -49.63 -40.41 29.46
CA ASN A 31 -50.67 -40.41 28.44
C ASN A 31 -50.27 -41.40 27.32
N PRO A 32 -51.05 -42.46 27.05
CA PRO A 32 -50.71 -43.47 26.05
C PRO A 32 -50.61 -42.90 24.63
N ASP A 33 -51.33 -41.81 24.34
CA ASP A 33 -51.31 -41.14 23.03
C ASP A 33 -50.10 -40.20 22.85
N ALA A 34 -49.38 -39.91 23.94
CA ALA A 34 -48.17 -39.10 23.91
C ALA A 34 -46.95 -39.94 23.56
N PRO A 35 -46.06 -39.48 22.67
CA PRO A 35 -44.80 -40.18 22.38
C PRO A 35 -43.88 -40.17 23.61
N GLU A 36 -43.01 -41.18 23.72
CA GLU A 36 -42.10 -41.37 24.88
C GLU A 36 -41.27 -40.12 25.23
N ALA A 37 -40.80 -39.39 24.21
CA ALA A 37 -40.05 -38.14 24.42
C ALA A 37 -40.89 -37.04 25.09
N LEU A 38 -42.18 -36.96 24.76
CA LEU A 38 -43.12 -36.03 25.41
C LEU A 38 -43.47 -36.51 26.82
N GLN A 39 -43.68 -37.82 27.01
CA GLN A 39 -43.92 -38.41 28.35
C GLN A 39 -42.79 -38.07 29.33
N LYS A 40 -41.52 -38.20 28.91
CA LYS A 40 -40.35 -37.80 29.73
C LYS A 40 -40.36 -36.33 30.13
N ILE A 41 -40.79 -35.44 29.25
CA ILE A 41 -40.97 -34.00 29.56
C ILE A 41 -42.05 -33.82 30.64
N GLY A 42 -43.16 -34.56 30.53
CA GLY A 42 -44.21 -34.55 31.54
C GLY A 42 -43.73 -35.06 32.89
N GLU A 43 -42.99 -36.17 32.92
CA GLU A 43 -42.38 -36.70 34.14
C GLU A 43 -41.45 -35.67 34.77
N GLN A 44 -40.47 -35.14 34.03
CA GLN A 44 -39.55 -34.08 34.47
C GLN A 44 -40.29 -32.84 35.01
N TYR A 45 -41.39 -32.45 34.35
CA TYR A 45 -42.18 -31.31 34.77
C TYR A 45 -42.87 -31.53 36.11
N TRP A 46 -43.27 -32.75 36.47
CA TRP A 46 -43.97 -33.03 37.73
C TRP A 46 -43.09 -33.56 38.86
N ILE A 47 -41.77 -33.69 38.66
CA ILE A 47 -40.85 -34.12 39.74
C ILE A 47 -40.80 -33.06 40.85
N ILE A 48 -41.25 -33.45 42.04
CA ILE A 48 -41.16 -32.66 43.27
C ILE A 48 -39.90 -33.08 44.02
N SER A 49 -39.10 -32.11 44.44
CA SER A 49 -37.96 -32.33 45.34
C SER A 49 -38.42 -32.33 46.80
N GLU A 50 -39.22 -31.34 47.18
CA GLU A 50 -39.67 -31.14 48.56
C GLU A 50 -41.01 -30.41 48.60
N ILE A 51 -41.85 -30.72 49.59
CA ILE A 51 -43.08 -29.98 49.88
C ILE A 51 -42.90 -29.34 51.25
N ASN A 52 -42.98 -28.01 51.32
CA ASN A 52 -42.91 -27.30 52.59
C ASN A 52 -44.33 -27.16 53.17
N PRO A 53 -44.63 -27.87 54.26
CA PRO A 53 -45.98 -27.92 54.82
C PRO A 53 -46.43 -26.59 55.43
N ASP A 54 -45.53 -25.90 56.12
CA ASP A 54 -45.84 -24.68 56.87
C ASP A 54 -46.11 -23.50 55.93
N LEU A 55 -45.38 -23.44 54.81
CA LEU A 55 -45.51 -22.38 53.81
C LEU A 55 -46.53 -22.71 52.70
N LYS A 56 -47.06 -23.95 52.67
CA LYS A 56 -47.92 -24.45 51.59
C LYS A 56 -47.30 -24.22 50.20
N THR A 57 -45.99 -24.49 50.08
CA THR A 57 -45.21 -24.32 48.83
C THR A 57 -44.54 -25.63 48.40
N VAL A 58 -44.26 -25.73 47.10
CA VAL A 58 -43.61 -26.91 46.50
C VAL A 58 -42.30 -26.49 45.85
N GLN A 59 -41.22 -27.20 46.19
CA GLN A 59 -39.93 -27.10 45.52
C GLN A 59 -39.83 -28.17 44.44
N TRP A 60 -39.70 -27.72 43.20
CA TRP A 60 -39.59 -28.59 42.03
C TRP A 60 -38.15 -29.04 41.82
N ALA A 61 -37.93 -30.28 41.38
CA ALA A 61 -36.58 -30.81 41.17
C ALA A 61 -35.83 -30.15 40.00
N GLN A 62 -36.57 -29.58 39.04
CA GLN A 62 -35.99 -28.92 37.85
C GLN A 62 -36.73 -27.61 37.56
N ASN A 63 -35.99 -26.57 37.15
CA ASN A 63 -36.58 -25.33 36.67
C ASN A 63 -37.28 -25.54 35.33
N VAL A 64 -38.39 -24.82 35.12
CA VAL A 64 -39.20 -24.94 33.89
C VAL A 64 -38.41 -24.52 32.63
N SER A 65 -37.43 -23.61 32.78
CA SER A 65 -36.53 -23.16 31.71
C SER A 65 -35.62 -24.27 31.18
N ASP A 66 -35.34 -25.28 31.99
CA ASP A 66 -34.32 -26.29 31.70
C ASP A 66 -34.94 -27.55 31.06
N ILE A 67 -36.27 -27.59 30.97
CA ILE A 67 -37.04 -28.68 30.37
C ILE A 67 -37.25 -28.35 28.87
N ASP A 68 -36.78 -29.21 27.96
CA ASP A 68 -36.86 -29.01 26.51
C ASP A 68 -38.28 -29.26 25.95
N HIS A 69 -39.21 -28.39 26.32
CA HIS A 69 -40.63 -28.48 25.95
C HIS A 69 -40.97 -27.70 24.67
N GLN A 70 -40.10 -26.77 24.26
CA GLN A 70 -40.29 -25.89 23.10
C GLN A 70 -40.56 -26.63 21.77
N PRO A 71 -40.00 -27.83 21.52
CA PRO A 71 -40.35 -28.60 20.33
C PRO A 71 -41.85 -28.96 20.27
N TRP A 72 -42.52 -29.07 21.42
CA TRP A 72 -43.90 -29.57 21.55
C TRP A 72 -44.92 -28.46 21.80
N SER A 73 -44.56 -27.45 22.59
CA SER A 73 -45.44 -26.32 22.92
C SER A 73 -44.61 -25.11 23.33
N SER A 74 -45.16 -23.91 23.12
CA SER A 74 -44.56 -22.67 23.63
C SER A 74 -44.56 -22.59 25.16
N SER A 75 -45.31 -23.47 25.83
CA SER A 75 -45.37 -23.51 27.29
C SER A 75 -45.21 -24.92 27.86
N ALA A 76 -44.33 -25.05 28.85
CA ALA A 76 -44.00 -26.31 29.48
C ALA A 76 -45.20 -27.01 30.12
N TYR A 77 -46.13 -26.25 30.73
CA TYR A 77 -47.29 -26.85 31.38
C TYR A 77 -48.26 -27.47 30.36
N LEU A 78 -48.36 -26.91 29.14
CA LEU A 78 -49.17 -27.48 28.07
C LEU A 78 -48.53 -28.74 27.49
N ALA A 79 -47.21 -28.75 27.31
CA ALA A 79 -46.48 -29.95 26.92
C ALA A 79 -46.61 -31.05 27.98
N ALA A 80 -46.42 -30.71 29.26
CA ALA A 80 -46.57 -31.65 30.36
C ALA A 80 -48.01 -32.15 30.52
N ALA A 81 -49.01 -31.29 30.35
CA ALA A 81 -50.42 -31.70 30.37
C ALA A 81 -50.78 -32.60 29.19
N ALA A 82 -50.13 -32.45 28.02
CA ALA A 82 -50.29 -33.38 26.91
C ALA A 82 -49.58 -34.72 27.15
N ALA A 83 -48.44 -34.68 27.84
CA ALA A 83 -47.56 -35.80 28.12
C ALA A 83 -48.11 -36.80 29.15
N VAL A 84 -48.65 -36.28 30.26
CA VAL A 84 -49.02 -37.07 31.43
C VAL A 84 -50.26 -36.48 32.11
N ASP A 85 -51.01 -37.32 32.83
CA ASP A 85 -52.06 -36.90 33.75
C ASP A 85 -51.48 -36.87 35.18
N ALA A 86 -51.25 -35.67 35.70
CA ALA A 86 -50.89 -35.46 37.10
C ALA A 86 -52.16 -35.31 37.93
N THR A 87 -52.46 -36.28 38.79
CA THR A 87 -53.67 -36.33 39.60
C THR A 87 -53.35 -36.21 41.08
N VAL A 88 -54.23 -35.56 41.84
CA VAL A 88 -54.17 -35.50 43.30
C VAL A 88 -55.37 -36.27 43.85
N PRO A 89 -55.20 -37.52 44.30
CA PRO A 89 -56.32 -38.39 44.71
C PRO A 89 -57.18 -37.81 45.84
N THR A 90 -56.59 -36.96 46.68
CA THR A 90 -57.23 -36.35 47.84
C THR A 90 -57.96 -35.04 47.53
N ALA A 91 -57.94 -34.56 46.28
CA ALA A 91 -58.60 -33.31 45.87
C ALA A 91 -59.61 -33.54 44.74
N HIS A 92 -60.68 -32.75 44.74
CA HIS A 92 -61.78 -32.83 43.75
C HIS A 92 -61.88 -31.53 42.93
N CYS A 93 -62.30 -31.68 41.68
CA CYS A 93 -62.54 -30.55 40.78
C CYS A 93 -63.76 -29.73 41.22
N SER A 94 -63.61 -28.41 41.35
CA SER A 94 -64.71 -27.53 41.76
C SER A 94 -65.87 -27.41 40.76
N ALA A 95 -65.71 -27.92 39.53
CA ALA A 95 -66.72 -27.83 38.47
C ALA A 95 -67.42 -29.17 38.15
N CYS A 96 -66.76 -30.31 38.34
CA CYS A 96 -67.30 -31.63 37.98
C CYS A 96 -67.19 -32.69 39.07
N ASP A 97 -66.63 -32.33 40.23
CA ASP A 97 -66.49 -33.18 41.42
C ASP A 97 -65.67 -34.48 41.24
N SER A 98 -65.09 -34.72 40.06
CA SER A 98 -64.13 -35.82 39.85
C SER A 98 -62.75 -35.53 40.46
N ILE A 99 -61.93 -36.58 40.62
CA ILE A 99 -60.53 -36.48 41.09
C ILE A 99 -59.78 -35.41 40.29
N LEU A 100 -59.06 -34.54 41.00
CA LEU A 100 -58.43 -33.37 40.40
C LEU A 100 -57.20 -33.77 39.55
N THR A 101 -57.33 -33.65 38.24
CA THR A 101 -56.18 -33.61 37.32
C THR A 101 -55.65 -32.18 37.20
N LEU A 102 -54.40 -31.98 37.59
CA LEU A 102 -53.72 -30.69 37.65
C LEU A 102 -53.47 -30.10 36.26
N THR A 103 -53.58 -28.77 36.15
CA THR A 103 -53.35 -28.03 34.90
C THR A 103 -51.95 -27.45 34.78
N SER A 104 -51.28 -27.17 35.90
CA SER A 104 -49.93 -26.61 35.96
C SER A 104 -49.32 -26.74 37.36
N ARG A 105 -48.00 -26.48 37.50
CA ARG A 105 -47.34 -26.38 38.82
C ARG A 105 -48.00 -25.36 39.76
N ALA A 106 -48.58 -24.27 39.23
CA ALA A 106 -49.28 -23.28 40.04
C ALA A 106 -50.58 -23.83 40.64
N ALA A 107 -51.25 -24.77 39.94
CA ALA A 107 -52.45 -25.43 40.47
C ALA A 107 -52.12 -26.20 41.76
N VAL A 108 -50.93 -26.79 41.86
CA VAL A 108 -50.50 -27.52 43.07
C VAL A 108 -50.46 -26.60 44.28
N SER A 109 -49.87 -25.41 44.14
CA SER A 109 -49.83 -24.42 45.22
C SER A 109 -51.24 -23.98 45.66
N GLU A 110 -52.18 -23.88 44.72
CA GLU A 110 -53.56 -23.51 45.03
C GLU A 110 -54.32 -24.67 45.71
N VAL A 111 -54.02 -25.94 45.38
CA VAL A 111 -54.58 -27.11 46.08
C VAL A 111 -54.09 -27.15 47.52
N LEU A 112 -52.80 -26.93 47.76
CA LEU A 112 -52.23 -26.87 49.12
C LEU A 112 -52.84 -25.74 49.96
N ARG A 113 -53.32 -24.67 49.31
CA ARG A 113 -54.05 -23.55 49.92
C ARG A 113 -55.56 -23.77 50.01
N GLU A 114 -56.06 -24.97 49.68
CA GLU A 114 -57.47 -25.35 49.73
C GLU A 114 -58.39 -24.44 48.89
N ARG A 115 -57.86 -23.88 47.80
CA ARG A 115 -58.65 -23.04 46.89
C ARG A 115 -59.35 -23.89 45.84
N PRO A 116 -60.56 -23.50 45.39
CA PRO A 116 -61.30 -24.25 44.39
C PRO A 116 -60.62 -24.15 43.01
N ILE A 117 -60.27 -25.30 42.43
CA ILE A 117 -59.59 -25.38 41.13
C ILE A 117 -60.37 -26.28 40.17
N LYS A 118 -60.40 -25.88 38.89
CA LYS A 118 -60.95 -26.69 37.80
C LYS A 118 -59.89 -27.67 37.28
N CYS A 119 -60.26 -28.93 37.10
CA CYS A 119 -59.37 -29.92 36.52
C CYS A 119 -59.08 -29.63 35.04
N LYS A 120 -58.06 -30.30 34.51
CA LYS A 120 -57.67 -30.32 33.09
C LYS A 120 -58.87 -30.45 32.14
N LYS A 121 -59.77 -31.40 32.40
CA LYS A 121 -60.97 -31.66 31.57
C LYS A 121 -62.01 -30.53 31.62
N CYS A 122 -62.10 -29.81 32.74
CA CYS A 122 -63.02 -28.68 32.91
C CYS A 122 -62.45 -27.36 32.37
N THR A 123 -61.29 -27.37 31.72
CA THR A 123 -60.65 -26.19 31.12
C THR A 123 -60.51 -26.39 29.61
N PRO A 124 -61.55 -26.05 28.80
CA PRO A 124 -61.62 -26.39 27.38
C PRO A 124 -60.39 -25.95 26.55
N LYS A 125 -59.83 -24.78 26.86
CA LYS A 125 -58.64 -24.26 26.18
C LYS A 125 -57.42 -25.19 26.32
N ILE A 126 -57.23 -25.79 27.51
CA ILE A 126 -56.09 -26.69 27.75
C ILE A 126 -56.29 -27.98 26.94
N ASP A 127 -57.51 -28.53 26.92
CA ASP A 127 -57.85 -29.73 26.15
C ASP A 127 -57.69 -29.52 24.63
N GLU A 128 -58.12 -28.38 24.11
CA GLU A 128 -57.89 -27.97 22.71
C GLU A 128 -56.40 -27.89 22.35
N HIS A 129 -55.57 -27.35 23.26
CA HIS A 129 -54.13 -27.29 23.06
C HIS A 129 -53.47 -28.66 23.11
N ILE A 130 -53.91 -29.55 24.00
CA ILE A 130 -53.40 -30.93 24.09
C ILE A 130 -53.71 -31.71 22.82
N LYS A 131 -54.95 -31.61 22.32
CA LYS A 131 -55.34 -32.24 21.05
C LYS A 131 -54.46 -31.78 19.88
N LYS A 132 -54.07 -30.50 19.85
CA LYS A 132 -53.14 -29.97 18.83
C LYS A 132 -51.72 -30.49 18.99
N ILE A 133 -51.24 -30.71 20.21
CA ILE A 133 -49.88 -31.24 20.48
C ILE A 133 -49.82 -32.74 20.12
N LEU A 134 -50.89 -33.48 20.39
CA LEU A 134 -50.98 -34.92 20.16
C LEU A 134 -51.43 -35.28 18.73
N ASP A 135 -51.82 -34.31 17.90
CA ASP A 135 -52.18 -34.53 16.51
C ASP A 135 -51.03 -35.22 15.74
N PRO A 136 -51.23 -36.43 15.19
CA PRO A 136 -50.22 -37.15 14.42
C PRO A 136 -49.64 -36.33 13.26
N ALA A 137 -50.44 -35.45 12.64
CA ALA A 137 -49.97 -34.58 11.57
C ALA A 137 -49.01 -33.49 12.08
N ALA A 138 -49.23 -32.97 13.30
CA ALA A 138 -48.34 -32.00 13.94
C ALA A 138 -47.00 -32.66 14.32
N GLN A 139 -47.04 -33.89 14.86
CA GLN A 139 -45.84 -34.66 15.22
C GLN A 139 -44.99 -35.03 13.99
N ALA A 140 -45.63 -35.39 12.87
CA ALA A 140 -44.93 -35.66 11.62
C ALA A 140 -44.19 -34.42 11.08
N ARG A 141 -44.87 -33.26 11.07
CA ARG A 141 -44.27 -31.97 10.68
C ARG A 141 -43.10 -31.57 11.58
N GLN A 142 -43.18 -31.86 12.87
CA GLN A 142 -42.10 -31.59 13.83
C GLN A 142 -40.87 -32.45 13.54
N LYS A 143 -41.04 -33.76 13.29
CA LYS A 143 -39.93 -34.65 12.90
C LYS A 143 -39.27 -34.20 11.61
N GLU A 144 -40.05 -33.79 10.61
CA GLU A 144 -39.53 -33.26 9.35
C GLU A 144 -38.74 -31.96 9.58
N ARG A 145 -39.26 -31.03 10.38
CA ARG A 145 -38.55 -29.78 10.74
C ARG A 145 -37.24 -30.07 11.48
N ALA A 146 -37.22 -31.02 12.41
CA ALA A 146 -36.01 -31.40 13.13
C ALA A 146 -34.97 -32.05 12.20
N ALA A 147 -35.42 -32.87 11.23
CA ALA A 147 -34.54 -33.45 10.21
C ALA A 147 -33.95 -32.37 9.30
N ARG A 148 -34.77 -31.44 8.79
CA ARG A 148 -34.32 -30.30 7.97
C ARG A 148 -33.33 -29.41 8.73
N LYS A 149 -33.61 -29.09 9.99
CA LYS A 149 -32.70 -28.30 10.83
C LYS A 149 -31.35 -29.00 11.03
N ARG A 150 -31.34 -30.32 11.28
CA ARG A 150 -30.08 -31.09 11.39
C ARG A 150 -29.29 -31.09 10.08
N GLU A 151 -29.98 -31.18 8.94
CA GLU A 151 -29.33 -31.11 7.63
C GLU A 151 -28.73 -29.71 7.37
N GLU A 152 -29.46 -28.64 7.69
CA GLU A 152 -28.98 -27.27 7.62
C GLU A 152 -27.79 -27.02 8.55
N ASP A 153 -27.85 -27.51 9.79
CA ASP A 153 -26.76 -27.38 10.76
C ASP A 153 -25.51 -28.15 10.30
N CYS A 154 -25.69 -29.34 9.69
CA CYS A 154 -24.58 -30.10 9.08
C CYS A 154 -23.95 -29.34 7.90
N LYS A 155 -24.77 -28.77 7.01
CA LYS A 155 -24.30 -27.93 5.88
C LYS A 155 -23.53 -26.70 6.38
N ARG A 156 -24.04 -26.01 7.41
CA ARG A 156 -23.35 -24.87 8.04
C ARG A 156 -22.03 -25.28 8.68
N ALA A 157 -21.97 -26.43 9.35
CA ALA A 157 -20.73 -26.94 9.93
C ALA A 157 -19.68 -27.26 8.85
N GLN A 158 -20.10 -27.88 7.74
CA GLN A 158 -19.23 -28.15 6.60
C GLN A 158 -18.70 -26.86 5.95
N GLN A 159 -19.58 -25.87 5.76
CA GLN A 159 -19.19 -24.57 5.21
C GLN A 159 -18.18 -23.86 6.12
N ARG A 160 -18.39 -23.84 7.44
CA ARG A 160 -17.43 -23.26 8.39
C ARG A 160 -16.06 -23.92 8.34
N LEU A 161 -16.02 -25.26 8.20
CA LEU A 161 -14.76 -25.99 8.07
C LEU A 161 -14.06 -25.67 6.75
N ALA A 162 -14.81 -25.54 5.65
CA ALA A 162 -14.26 -25.12 4.36
C ALA A 162 -13.70 -23.69 4.42
N ASP A 163 -14.44 -22.75 5.03
CA ASP A 163 -14.01 -21.36 5.22
C ASP A 163 -12.77 -21.25 6.13
N GLN A 164 -12.65 -22.14 7.12
CA GLN A 164 -11.45 -22.21 7.97
C GLN A 164 -10.24 -22.70 7.18
N LYS A 165 -10.38 -23.83 6.46
CA LYS A 165 -9.30 -24.37 5.62
C LYS A 165 -8.85 -23.39 4.54
N ALA A 166 -9.80 -22.67 3.93
CA ALA A 166 -9.49 -21.63 2.94
C ALA A 166 -8.70 -20.46 3.56
N ARG A 167 -9.02 -20.06 4.80
CA ARG A 167 -8.28 -19.03 5.54
C ARG A 167 -6.86 -19.49 5.89
N GLU A 168 -6.71 -20.71 6.40
CA GLU A 168 -5.40 -21.29 6.72
C GLU A 168 -4.51 -21.39 5.46
N ALA A 169 -5.07 -21.85 4.34
CA ALA A 169 -4.36 -21.93 3.07
C ALA A 169 -3.93 -20.53 2.56
N ARG A 170 -4.80 -19.51 2.69
CA ARG A 170 -4.46 -18.14 2.33
C ARG A 170 -3.34 -17.58 3.20
N GLN A 171 -3.38 -17.81 4.52
CA GLN A 171 -2.33 -17.35 5.43
C GLN A 171 -0.96 -17.97 5.12
N LEU A 172 -0.92 -19.27 4.81
CA LEU A 172 0.32 -19.94 4.42
C LEU A 172 0.89 -19.36 3.12
N LEU A 173 0.03 -19.15 2.12
CA LEU A 173 0.43 -18.51 0.86
C LEU A 173 0.94 -17.09 1.09
N ASP A 174 0.28 -16.30 1.93
CA ASP A 174 0.70 -14.93 2.23
C ASP A 174 2.06 -14.89 2.96
N ILE A 175 2.34 -15.85 3.85
CA ILE A 175 3.67 -16.00 4.49
C ILE A 175 4.76 -16.33 3.45
N GLU A 176 4.51 -17.29 2.57
CA GLU A 176 5.46 -17.65 1.50
C GLU A 176 5.74 -16.47 0.57
N ARG A 177 4.68 -15.75 0.19
CA ARG A 177 4.77 -14.52 -0.60
C ARG A 177 5.59 -13.44 0.10
N GLN A 178 5.38 -13.25 1.40
CA GLN A 178 6.17 -12.28 2.17
C GLN A 178 7.65 -12.61 2.16
N GLN A 179 8.01 -13.89 2.25
CA GLN A 179 9.41 -14.32 2.17
C GLN A 179 10.01 -13.98 0.79
N VAL A 180 9.28 -14.23 -0.30
CA VAL A 180 9.74 -13.89 -1.66
C VAL A 180 9.94 -12.38 -1.84
N ILE A 181 9.06 -11.56 -1.26
CA ILE A 181 9.22 -10.10 -1.23
C ILE A 181 10.49 -9.72 -0.47
N ALA A 182 10.69 -10.28 0.73
CA ALA A 182 11.86 -10.00 1.55
C ALA A 182 13.17 -10.41 0.85
N ASP A 183 13.21 -11.56 0.18
CA ASP A 183 14.37 -12.04 -0.54
C ASP A 183 14.72 -11.15 -1.75
N ARG A 184 13.70 -10.63 -2.45
CA ARG A 184 13.91 -9.77 -3.63
C ARG A 184 14.35 -8.36 -3.27
N TYR A 185 13.69 -7.74 -2.29
CA TYR A 185 13.89 -6.31 -2.00
C TYR A 185 14.79 -6.06 -0.79
N GLY A 186 14.91 -7.01 0.14
CA GLY A 186 15.76 -6.90 1.32
C GLY A 186 17.23 -6.55 1.03
N PRO A 187 17.89 -7.14 0.00
CA PRO A 187 19.26 -6.76 -0.36
C PRO A 187 19.39 -5.31 -0.82
N LEU A 188 18.40 -4.79 -1.57
CA LEU A 188 18.43 -3.42 -2.11
C LEU A 188 18.38 -2.37 -1.00
N VAL A 189 17.65 -2.67 0.09
CA VAL A 189 17.55 -1.79 1.25
C VAL A 189 18.91 -1.52 1.89
N ASN A 190 19.85 -2.48 1.83
CA ASN A 190 21.18 -2.37 2.43
C ASN A 190 22.25 -1.84 1.47
N MET A 191 21.87 -1.26 0.33
CA MET A 191 22.81 -0.62 -0.59
C MET A 191 23.38 0.67 0.01
N HIS A 192 24.64 0.98 -0.30
CA HIS A 192 25.26 2.26 0.06
C HIS A 192 24.59 3.42 -0.68
N SER A 193 23.96 4.32 0.08
CA SER A 193 23.23 5.49 -0.44
C SER A 193 24.10 6.32 -1.38
N ASP A 194 25.34 6.64 -0.98
CA ASP A 194 26.29 7.43 -1.79
C ASP A 194 26.51 6.85 -3.19
N ALA A 195 26.65 5.53 -3.31
CA ALA A 195 26.89 4.89 -4.60
C ALA A 195 25.69 5.04 -5.54
N VAL A 196 24.47 4.85 -5.00
CA VAL A 196 23.20 4.98 -5.71
C VAL A 196 22.94 6.44 -6.08
N LEU A 197 23.13 7.37 -5.14
CA LEU A 197 22.93 8.80 -5.32
C LEU A 197 23.85 9.38 -6.40
N ALA A 198 25.12 9.01 -6.39
CA ALA A 198 26.06 9.48 -7.41
C ALA A 198 25.75 8.93 -8.82
N GLY A 199 24.91 7.89 -8.96
CA GLY A 199 24.56 7.26 -10.25
C GLY A 199 23.21 7.73 -10.80
N ALA A 200 22.40 8.39 -9.99
CA ALA A 200 21.06 8.81 -10.35
C ALA A 200 21.04 10.16 -11.12
N SER A 201 20.12 10.30 -12.07
CA SER A 201 19.85 11.57 -12.76
C SER A 201 19.32 12.63 -11.80
N ILE A 202 19.40 13.90 -12.18
CA ILE A 202 18.86 14.98 -11.36
C ILE A 202 17.33 14.87 -11.23
N ARG A 203 16.63 14.47 -12.31
CA ARG A 203 15.20 14.18 -12.27
C ARG A 203 14.85 13.03 -11.32
N ALA A 204 15.64 11.95 -11.29
CA ALA A 204 15.44 10.85 -10.34
C ALA A 204 15.63 11.32 -8.89
N LYS A 205 16.66 12.12 -8.62
CA LYS A 205 16.93 12.69 -7.28
C LYS A 205 15.79 13.61 -6.83
N ILE A 206 15.34 14.52 -7.69
CA ILE A 206 14.21 15.42 -7.40
C ILE A 206 12.93 14.61 -7.21
N GLY A 207 12.69 13.60 -8.04
CA GLY A 207 11.54 12.71 -7.94
C GLY A 207 11.49 11.94 -6.62
N ALA A 208 12.63 11.44 -6.15
CA ALA A 208 12.73 10.77 -4.85
C ALA A 208 12.40 11.75 -3.71
N LEU A 209 13.03 12.93 -3.70
CA LEU A 209 12.81 13.94 -2.65
C LEU A 209 11.36 14.47 -2.64
N ALA A 210 10.79 14.72 -3.83
CA ALA A 210 9.41 15.16 -3.99
C ALA A 210 8.42 14.08 -3.53
N THR A 211 8.73 12.81 -3.75
CA THR A 211 7.92 11.68 -3.28
C THR A 211 7.96 11.59 -1.75
N ILE A 212 9.16 11.71 -1.15
CA ILE A 212 9.34 11.68 0.30
C ILE A 212 8.54 12.81 0.97
N TYR A 213 8.65 14.05 0.47
CA TYR A 213 7.90 15.18 1.03
C TYR A 213 6.40 15.14 0.73
N GLY A 214 6.02 14.64 -0.44
CA GLY A 214 4.63 14.49 -0.85
C GLY A 214 3.85 13.49 0.00
N ALA A 215 4.52 12.44 0.50
CA ALA A 215 3.95 11.40 1.35
C ALA A 215 3.65 11.87 2.79
N GLN A 216 4.15 13.04 3.21
CA GLN A 216 3.91 13.69 4.52
C GLN A 216 4.30 12.89 5.77
N ASN A 217 4.88 11.68 5.63
CA ASN A 217 5.45 10.91 6.73
C ASN A 217 6.96 10.71 6.49
N LEU A 218 7.79 11.27 7.37
CA LEU A 218 9.26 11.21 7.30
C LEU A 218 9.85 10.11 8.19
N GLU A 219 9.02 9.23 8.74
CA GLU A 219 9.48 8.06 9.49
C GLU A 219 10.18 7.04 8.56
N ASN A 220 10.52 5.86 9.08
CA ASN A 220 11.35 4.86 8.38
C ASN A 220 10.76 4.33 7.04
N VAL A 221 9.49 4.60 6.75
CA VAL A 221 8.78 4.16 5.55
C VAL A 221 7.98 5.29 4.92
N ILE A 222 7.99 5.32 3.60
CA ILE A 222 7.22 6.22 2.74
C ILE A 222 5.91 5.50 2.40
N HIS A 223 4.78 6.07 2.81
CA HIS A 223 3.47 5.48 2.53
C HIS A 223 3.06 5.60 1.06
N SER A 224 1.96 4.92 0.72
CA SER A 224 1.37 4.89 -0.60
C SER A 224 1.33 6.25 -1.29
N VAL A 225 1.77 6.27 -2.54
CA VAL A 225 1.85 7.48 -3.36
C VAL A 225 0.62 7.56 -4.28
N SER A 226 -0.08 8.70 -4.23
CA SER A 226 -1.15 9.01 -5.18
C SER A 226 -0.65 9.99 -6.23
N PHE A 227 -0.76 9.63 -7.51
CA PHE A 227 -0.44 10.55 -8.61
C PHE A 227 -1.60 11.51 -8.93
N THR A 228 -2.77 11.32 -8.31
CA THR A 228 -3.97 12.11 -8.59
C THR A 228 -4.05 13.38 -7.75
N ASP A 229 -3.38 13.41 -6.59
CA ASP A 229 -3.41 14.54 -5.66
C ASP A 229 -2.49 15.70 -6.05
N ARG A 230 -1.60 15.47 -7.04
CA ARG A 230 -0.65 16.46 -7.58
C ARG A 230 0.22 17.10 -6.48
N ARG A 231 0.58 16.31 -5.46
CA ARG A 231 1.52 16.72 -4.40
C ARG A 231 2.96 16.63 -4.87
N ILE A 232 3.33 15.54 -5.55
CA ILE A 232 4.71 15.31 -6.03
C ILE A 232 5.07 16.34 -7.10
N SER A 233 4.27 16.41 -8.16
CA SER A 233 4.42 17.39 -9.25
C SER A 233 3.06 18.01 -9.58
N PRO A 234 3.02 19.15 -10.30
CA PRO A 234 1.77 19.81 -10.64
C PRO A 234 0.91 19.00 -11.63
N ASP A 235 1.51 18.01 -12.28
CA ASP A 235 0.88 17.14 -13.27
C ASP A 235 0.98 15.65 -12.87
N GLY A 236 -0.07 14.88 -13.18
CA GLY A 236 -0.13 13.46 -12.83
C GLY A 236 0.82 12.61 -13.68
N GLN A 237 1.06 12.97 -14.94
CA GLN A 237 1.98 12.27 -15.82
C GLN A 237 3.43 12.56 -15.43
N LEU A 238 3.79 13.83 -15.20
CA LEU A 238 5.11 14.20 -14.69
C LEU A 238 5.39 13.58 -13.31
N SER A 239 4.38 13.47 -12.43
CA SER A 239 4.54 12.78 -11.14
C SER A 239 4.92 11.30 -11.33
N LYS A 240 4.32 10.62 -12.30
CA LYS A 240 4.64 9.21 -12.63
C LYS A 240 6.04 9.08 -13.23
N GLU A 241 6.45 10.02 -14.07
CA GLU A 241 7.77 10.02 -14.70
C GLU A 241 8.87 10.21 -13.65
N LEU A 242 8.76 11.27 -12.82
CA LEU A 242 9.71 11.52 -11.73
C LEU A 242 9.79 10.35 -10.75
N PHE A 243 8.64 9.77 -10.39
CA PHE A 243 8.59 8.58 -9.54
C PHE A 243 9.26 7.37 -10.20
N ARG A 244 9.00 7.13 -11.50
CA ARG A 244 9.61 6.02 -12.23
C ARG A 244 11.11 6.17 -12.34
N GLU A 245 11.60 7.37 -12.63
CA GLU A 245 13.04 7.65 -12.67
C GLU A 245 13.69 7.38 -11.31
N ALA A 246 13.11 7.91 -10.23
CA ALA A 246 13.57 7.66 -8.86
C ALA A 246 13.58 6.15 -8.50
N TRP A 247 12.51 5.43 -8.86
CA TRP A 247 12.42 3.99 -8.62
C TRP A 247 13.43 3.20 -9.44
N SER A 248 13.59 3.52 -10.72
CA SER A 248 14.55 2.85 -11.61
C SER A 248 16.00 3.08 -11.19
N ALA A 249 16.28 4.21 -10.55
CA ALA A 249 17.57 4.53 -9.96
C ALA A 249 17.76 3.94 -8.56
N ASN A 250 16.84 3.10 -8.07
CA ASN A 250 16.84 2.52 -6.72
C ASN A 250 16.86 3.55 -5.57
N LEU A 251 16.41 4.79 -5.83
CA LEU A 251 16.26 5.81 -4.78
C LEU A 251 14.98 5.61 -3.97
N LEU A 252 14.01 4.90 -4.55
CA LEU A 252 12.78 4.44 -3.89
C LEU A 252 12.71 2.93 -4.06
N ILE A 253 12.66 2.20 -2.95
CA ILE A 253 12.70 0.73 -2.94
C ILE A 253 11.39 0.23 -2.34
N PRO A 254 10.67 -0.72 -2.95
CA PRO A 254 9.52 -1.35 -2.32
C PRO A 254 9.92 -1.92 -0.95
N ASP A 255 9.23 -1.49 0.10
CA ASP A 255 9.57 -1.91 1.45
C ASP A 255 9.14 -3.37 1.67
N PRO A 256 10.02 -4.23 2.22
CA PRO A 256 9.71 -5.64 2.49
C PRO A 256 8.53 -5.88 3.43
N SER A 257 8.05 -4.87 4.17
CA SER A 257 6.85 -4.96 5.03
C SER A 257 5.54 -4.61 4.32
N SER A 258 5.59 -4.26 3.04
CA SER A 258 4.40 -4.00 2.22
C SER A 258 3.46 -5.21 2.16
N ASP A 259 2.16 -4.95 2.04
CA ASP A 259 1.13 -5.98 1.88
C ASP A 259 1.38 -6.79 0.60
N VAL A 260 1.18 -8.11 0.65
CA VAL A 260 1.28 -9.01 -0.50
C VAL A 260 0.39 -8.58 -1.66
N GLU A 261 -0.74 -7.92 -1.39
CA GLU A 261 -1.65 -7.38 -2.41
C GLU A 261 -1.09 -6.14 -3.13
N ALA A 262 0.00 -5.54 -2.65
CA ALA A 262 0.70 -4.45 -3.33
C ALA A 262 1.57 -4.92 -4.49
N PHE A 263 1.78 -6.23 -4.63
CA PHE A 263 2.61 -6.83 -5.69
C PHE A 263 1.76 -7.59 -6.72
N ALA A 264 2.19 -7.53 -7.98
CA ALA A 264 1.62 -8.38 -9.02
C ALA A 264 2.25 -9.78 -8.94
N TRP A 265 1.41 -10.80 -8.80
CA TRP A 265 1.82 -12.21 -8.74
C TRP A 265 1.60 -12.90 -10.09
N SER A 266 2.45 -13.87 -10.41
CA SER A 266 2.36 -14.68 -11.62
C SER A 266 1.08 -15.52 -11.63
N GLU A 267 0.38 -15.54 -12.75
CA GLU A 267 -0.79 -16.41 -12.94
C GLU A 267 -0.41 -17.90 -12.95
N LYS A 268 0.84 -18.22 -13.34
CA LYS A 268 1.34 -19.60 -13.43
C LYS A 268 1.78 -20.13 -12.08
N ASN A 269 2.37 -19.27 -11.25
CA ASN A 269 2.86 -19.63 -9.93
C ASN A 269 2.50 -18.53 -8.92
N SER A 270 1.59 -18.85 -8.00
CA SER A 270 1.06 -17.88 -7.03
C SER A 270 2.11 -17.35 -6.05
N THR A 271 3.29 -17.97 -5.93
CA THR A 271 4.40 -17.52 -5.10
C THR A 271 5.50 -16.80 -5.88
N GLU A 272 5.34 -16.60 -7.19
CA GLU A 272 6.31 -15.89 -8.02
C GLU A 272 5.82 -14.48 -8.35
N LEU A 273 6.71 -13.50 -8.27
CA LEU A 273 6.41 -12.10 -8.61
C LEU A 273 6.38 -11.91 -10.14
N ALA A 274 5.29 -11.36 -10.66
CA ALA A 274 5.13 -11.03 -12.09
C ALA A 274 5.91 -9.77 -12.52
N GLY A 275 6.57 -9.08 -11.59
CA GLY A 275 7.37 -7.87 -11.85
C GLY A 275 6.61 -6.55 -11.81
N GLY A 276 5.29 -6.57 -11.64
CA GLY A 276 4.46 -5.38 -11.43
C GLY A 276 4.27 -5.02 -9.95
N ILE A 277 4.00 -3.75 -9.68
CA ILE A 277 3.64 -3.23 -8.35
C ILE A 277 2.41 -2.32 -8.43
N PHE A 278 1.63 -2.26 -7.36
CA PHE A 278 0.49 -1.37 -7.19
C PHE A 278 0.88 -0.22 -6.25
N VAL A 279 1.37 0.89 -6.81
CA VAL A 279 1.96 2.02 -6.08
C VAL A 279 1.04 2.58 -4.98
N GLU A 280 -0.27 2.60 -5.20
CA GLU A 280 -1.27 3.11 -4.24
C GLU A 280 -1.46 2.21 -2.99
N LYS A 281 -0.95 0.97 -3.02
CA LYS A 281 -0.97 0.04 -1.88
C LYS A 281 0.42 -0.23 -1.30
N MET A 282 1.46 0.23 -1.99
CA MET A 282 2.85 -0.08 -1.70
C MET A 282 3.42 0.84 -0.62
N LEU A 283 4.25 0.29 0.26
CA LEU A 283 5.14 1.08 1.11
C LEU A 283 6.51 1.13 0.43
N PHE A 284 7.18 2.27 0.51
CA PHE A 284 8.53 2.43 -0.01
C PHE A 284 9.51 2.73 1.13
N THR A 285 10.77 2.41 0.90
CA THR A 285 11.90 2.82 1.73
C THR A 285 13.01 3.34 0.82
N VAL A 286 14.14 3.71 1.40
CA VAL A 286 15.30 4.29 0.71
C VAL A 286 16.54 3.45 1.02
N PRO A 287 17.57 3.47 0.17
CA PRO A 287 18.81 2.72 0.43
C PRO A 287 19.55 3.33 1.63
N ASP A 288 19.99 2.49 2.56
CA ASP A 288 20.83 2.90 3.68
C ASP A 288 21.55 1.67 4.29
N THR A 289 22.82 1.83 4.62
CA THR A 289 23.62 0.77 5.28
C THR A 289 23.45 0.72 6.79
N GLY A 290 22.76 1.69 7.37
CA GLY A 290 22.44 1.76 8.80
C GLY A 290 21.07 1.17 9.17
N ARG A 291 20.95 0.72 10.42
CA ARG A 291 19.65 0.51 11.11
C ARG A 291 19.21 1.82 11.78
N SER A 292 19.17 2.90 11.01
CA SER A 292 18.81 4.22 11.49
C SER A 292 17.30 4.28 11.74
N ASN A 293 16.90 4.45 13.01
CA ASN A 293 15.62 5.12 13.28
C ASN A 293 15.79 6.53 12.73
N ASN A 294 15.06 6.89 11.66
CA ASN A 294 15.19 8.11 10.83
C ASN A 294 15.87 7.90 9.46
N ARG A 295 15.91 6.67 8.94
CA ARG A 295 16.48 6.35 7.61
C ARG A 295 16.04 7.31 6.50
N VAL A 296 14.73 7.55 6.35
CA VAL A 296 14.19 8.42 5.29
C VAL A 296 14.64 9.87 5.48
N GLN A 297 14.74 10.35 6.72
CA GLN A 297 15.23 11.68 7.02
C GLN A 297 16.72 11.83 6.68
N SER A 298 17.57 10.91 7.15
CA SER A 298 19.02 10.92 6.86
C SER A 298 19.28 10.86 5.36
N PHE A 299 18.60 9.96 4.64
CA PHE A 299 18.68 9.89 3.19
C PHE A 299 18.19 11.16 2.50
N SER A 300 17.16 11.82 3.02
CA SER A 300 16.69 13.11 2.47
C SER A 300 17.75 14.20 2.63
N GLU A 301 18.49 14.23 3.74
CA GLU A 301 19.59 15.15 3.98
C GLU A 301 20.78 14.86 3.05
N GLU A 302 21.14 13.59 2.87
CA GLU A 302 22.17 13.16 1.92
C GLU A 302 21.79 13.50 0.48
N LEU A 303 20.53 13.26 0.10
CA LEU A 303 19.99 13.56 -1.22
C LEU A 303 20.00 15.08 -1.48
N ARG A 304 19.71 15.92 -0.48
CA ARG A 304 19.84 17.39 -0.56
C ARG A 304 21.26 17.82 -0.89
N ASN A 305 22.26 17.20 -0.25
CA ASN A 305 23.66 17.51 -0.54
C ASN A 305 24.04 17.12 -1.98
N HIS A 306 23.44 16.05 -2.52
CA HIS A 306 23.67 15.56 -3.89
C HIS A 306 22.90 16.31 -5.00
N ILE A 307 22.08 17.30 -4.64
CA ILE A 307 21.36 18.19 -5.58
C ILE A 307 21.75 19.65 -5.42
N SER A 308 22.90 19.93 -4.81
CA SER A 308 23.48 21.26 -4.71
C SER A 308 23.90 21.76 -6.10
N LEU A 309 23.52 23.00 -6.44
CA LEU A 309 23.82 23.59 -7.75
C LEU A 309 25.33 23.66 -8.04
N LYS A 310 26.15 23.86 -7.01
CA LYS A 310 27.62 23.95 -7.11
C LYS A 310 28.26 22.64 -7.58
N ASP A 311 27.59 21.52 -7.32
CA ASP A 311 28.10 20.18 -7.56
C ASP A 311 27.45 19.54 -8.81
N MET A 312 26.58 20.28 -9.51
CA MET A 312 25.96 19.83 -10.76
C MET A 312 26.84 20.12 -11.97
N TYR A 313 26.81 19.24 -12.97
CA TYR A 313 27.40 19.45 -14.30
C TYR A 313 26.50 20.28 -15.22
N SER A 314 27.04 20.87 -16.29
CA SER A 314 26.29 21.67 -17.26
C SER A 314 25.09 20.92 -17.84
N THR A 315 25.27 19.65 -18.19
CA THR A 315 24.18 18.79 -18.69
C THR A 315 23.07 18.61 -17.66
N GLN A 316 23.40 18.47 -16.38
CA GLN A 316 22.43 18.38 -15.29
C GLN A 316 21.76 19.73 -15.03
N ARG A 317 22.49 20.85 -15.19
CA ARG A 317 21.94 22.21 -15.08
C ARG A 317 20.97 22.50 -16.23
N GLU A 318 21.24 22.05 -17.44
CA GLU A 318 20.31 22.10 -18.57
C GLU A 318 19.06 21.23 -18.32
N GLU A 319 19.22 20.01 -17.83
CA GLU A 319 18.11 19.14 -17.45
C GLU A 319 17.23 19.77 -16.36
N LEU A 320 17.87 20.42 -15.36
CA LEU A 320 17.19 21.15 -14.29
C LEU A 320 16.44 22.37 -14.84
N LEU A 321 17.01 23.11 -15.80
CA LEU A 321 16.36 24.23 -16.47
C LEU A 321 15.10 23.80 -17.21
N ASP A 322 15.18 22.72 -17.97
CA ASP A 322 14.05 22.16 -18.70
C ASP A 322 12.95 21.69 -17.74
N LEU A 323 13.33 21.03 -16.65
CA LEU A 323 12.39 20.62 -15.60
C LEU A 323 11.76 21.84 -14.91
N ALA A 324 12.51 22.90 -14.63
CA ALA A 324 11.99 24.12 -14.02
C ALA A 324 10.88 24.74 -14.89
N TYR A 325 11.09 24.84 -16.20
CA TYR A 325 10.06 25.31 -17.13
C TYR A 325 8.86 24.36 -17.19
N GLU A 326 9.09 23.06 -17.22
CA GLU A 326 8.02 22.06 -17.20
C GLU A 326 7.14 22.18 -15.95
N LEU A 327 7.75 22.37 -14.78
CA LEU A 327 7.08 22.60 -13.51
C LEU A 327 6.28 23.91 -13.52
N MET A 328 6.87 25.02 -13.98
CA MET A 328 6.16 26.31 -14.09
C MET A 328 4.91 26.20 -14.96
N VAL A 329 5.02 25.55 -16.12
CA VAL A 329 3.90 25.31 -17.03
C VAL A 329 2.84 24.44 -16.36
N GLY A 330 3.26 23.33 -15.74
CA GLY A 330 2.36 22.43 -15.03
C GLY A 330 1.59 23.14 -13.91
N GLU A 331 2.26 23.96 -13.11
CA GLU A 331 1.65 24.74 -12.03
C GLU A 331 0.63 25.74 -12.58
N ALA A 332 0.96 26.44 -13.66
CA ALA A 332 0.04 27.37 -14.31
C ALA A 332 -1.22 26.67 -14.88
N VAL A 333 -1.09 25.46 -15.43
CA VAL A 333 -2.22 24.63 -15.88
C VAL A 333 -3.05 24.13 -14.69
N ARG A 334 -2.41 23.71 -13.60
CA ARG A 334 -3.08 23.30 -12.35
C ARG A 334 -3.89 24.46 -11.79
N PHE A 335 -3.31 25.65 -11.75
CA PHE A 335 -3.98 26.88 -11.36
C PHE A 335 -5.13 27.25 -12.31
N ALA A 336 -4.98 27.07 -13.62
CA ALA A 336 -6.05 27.33 -14.59
C ALA A 336 -7.30 26.49 -14.32
N ASN A 337 -7.14 25.18 -14.10
CA ASN A 337 -8.25 24.30 -13.75
C ASN A 337 -8.93 24.71 -12.44
N PHE A 338 -8.14 25.08 -11.43
CA PHE A 338 -8.68 25.61 -10.18
C PHE A 338 -9.49 26.89 -10.38
N ARG A 339 -8.98 27.84 -11.18
CA ARG A 339 -9.69 29.10 -11.49
C ARG A 339 -10.95 28.88 -12.31
N LEU A 340 -10.96 27.92 -13.23
CA LEU A 340 -12.17 27.54 -13.98
C LEU A 340 -13.24 26.99 -13.04
N TYR A 341 -12.86 26.10 -12.13
CA TYR A 341 -13.75 25.57 -11.10
C TYR A 341 -14.33 26.68 -10.21
N ASP A 342 -13.49 27.60 -9.73
CA ASP A 342 -13.91 28.78 -8.94
C ASP A 342 -14.92 29.68 -9.68
N GLN A 343 -14.87 29.71 -11.02
CA GLN A 343 -15.82 30.45 -11.87
C GLN A 343 -16.99 29.60 -12.37
N ASN A 344 -17.20 28.39 -11.83
CA ASN A 344 -18.24 27.44 -12.26
C ASN A 344 -18.19 27.05 -13.75
N LEU A 345 -16.99 27.03 -14.33
CA LEU A 345 -16.68 26.56 -15.67
C LEU A 345 -16.15 25.11 -15.62
N PRO A 346 -16.37 24.30 -16.67
CA PRO A 346 -15.86 22.93 -16.72
C PRO A 346 -14.32 22.91 -16.72
N PRO A 347 -13.70 21.81 -16.28
CA PRO A 347 -12.25 21.64 -16.36
C PRO A 347 -11.78 21.61 -17.83
N LEU A 348 -10.49 21.86 -18.04
CA LEU A 348 -9.87 21.75 -19.35
C LEU A 348 -9.95 20.30 -19.87
N THR A 349 -10.29 20.14 -21.15
CA THR A 349 -10.14 18.87 -21.87
C THR A 349 -8.66 18.60 -22.16
N GLU A 350 -8.28 17.35 -22.45
CA GLU A 350 -6.88 17.00 -22.80
C GLU A 350 -6.33 17.85 -23.96
N ALA A 351 -7.10 18.01 -25.05
CA ALA A 351 -6.70 18.86 -26.17
C ALA A 351 -6.49 20.34 -25.77
N ASN A 352 -7.30 20.86 -24.85
CA ASN A 352 -7.13 22.22 -24.33
C ASN A 352 -5.92 22.33 -23.40
N ILE A 353 -5.61 21.29 -22.62
CA ILE A 353 -4.41 21.21 -21.79
C ILE A 353 -3.16 21.25 -22.66
N ASP A 354 -3.08 20.43 -23.71
CA ASP A 354 -1.91 20.36 -24.60
C ASP A 354 -1.67 21.70 -25.29
N LYS A 355 -2.74 22.32 -25.81
CA LYS A 355 -2.65 23.66 -26.42
C LYS A 355 -2.19 24.71 -25.40
N LEU A 356 -2.74 24.69 -24.19
CA LEU A 356 -2.36 25.64 -23.14
C LEU A 356 -0.89 25.44 -22.73
N ARG A 357 -0.43 24.19 -22.59
CA ARG A 357 0.97 23.85 -22.29
C ARG A 357 1.94 24.40 -23.34
N ALA A 358 1.61 24.24 -24.62
CA ALA A 358 2.45 24.75 -25.70
C ALA A 358 2.69 26.27 -25.58
N HIS A 359 1.60 27.04 -25.43
CA HIS A 359 1.70 28.50 -25.26
C HIS A 359 2.42 28.90 -23.96
N LEU A 360 2.12 28.23 -22.84
CA LEU A 360 2.76 28.55 -21.57
C LEU A 360 4.25 28.18 -21.56
N ARG A 361 4.69 27.17 -22.32
CA ARG A 361 6.10 26.79 -22.41
C ARG A 361 6.94 27.88 -23.07
N GLU A 362 6.42 28.52 -24.12
CA GLU A 362 7.05 29.69 -24.74
C GLU A 362 7.13 30.87 -23.75
N ALA A 363 6.06 31.10 -22.98
CA ALA A 363 6.02 32.16 -21.98
C ALA A 363 6.95 31.91 -20.78
N ALA A 364 7.09 30.65 -20.33
CA ALA A 364 7.93 30.27 -19.19
C ALA A 364 9.41 30.57 -19.42
N ALA A 365 9.87 30.64 -20.67
CA ALA A 365 11.23 31.07 -21.02
C ALA A 365 11.45 32.59 -20.87
N SER A 366 10.38 33.38 -20.72
CA SER A 366 10.41 34.84 -20.71
C SER A 366 9.79 35.49 -19.46
N ALA A 367 9.03 34.75 -18.64
CA ALA A 367 8.39 35.30 -17.44
C ALA A 367 8.31 34.31 -16.27
N SER A 368 8.21 34.84 -15.04
CA SER A 368 8.08 34.07 -13.80
C SER A 368 6.72 33.35 -13.69
N LEU A 369 6.61 32.39 -12.76
CA LEU A 369 5.35 31.67 -12.52
C LEU A 369 4.22 32.61 -12.11
N GLY A 370 4.53 33.67 -11.37
CA GLY A 370 3.56 34.69 -10.97
C GLY A 370 2.98 35.47 -12.14
N VAL A 371 3.75 35.68 -13.21
CA VAL A 371 3.22 36.28 -14.46
C VAL A 371 2.33 35.29 -15.20
N LEU A 372 2.71 34.01 -15.27
CA LEU A 372 1.86 32.96 -15.86
C LEU A 372 0.52 32.83 -15.13
N TYR A 373 0.53 32.88 -13.80
CA TYR A 373 -0.68 32.89 -12.97
C TYR A 373 -1.56 34.11 -13.26
N LEU A 374 -0.96 35.30 -13.40
CA LEU A 374 -1.69 36.52 -13.77
C LEU A 374 -2.38 36.38 -15.14
N MET A 375 -1.67 35.84 -16.14
CA MET A 375 -2.24 35.60 -17.47
C MET A 375 -3.44 34.66 -17.39
N VAL A 376 -3.27 33.50 -16.75
CA VAL A 376 -4.32 32.50 -16.55
C VAL A 376 -5.53 33.11 -15.83
N TRP A 377 -5.31 33.84 -14.74
CA TRP A 377 -6.38 34.46 -13.98
C TRP A 377 -7.17 35.48 -14.82
N ARG A 378 -6.48 36.35 -15.57
CA ARG A 378 -7.12 37.33 -16.47
C ARG A 378 -7.93 36.60 -17.55
N SER A 379 -7.35 35.58 -18.18
CA SER A 379 -8.00 34.81 -19.23
C SER A 379 -9.27 34.11 -18.76
N VAL A 380 -9.24 33.49 -17.57
CA VAL A 380 -10.42 32.82 -16.99
C VAL A 380 -11.49 33.83 -16.59
N LYS A 381 -11.08 34.98 -16.01
CA LYS A 381 -12.02 36.06 -15.66
C LYS A 381 -12.71 36.64 -16.91
N ASP A 382 -11.96 36.86 -17.98
CA ASP A 382 -12.49 37.34 -19.26
C ASP A 382 -13.44 36.32 -19.89
N ALA A 383 -13.11 35.02 -19.81
CA ALA A 383 -13.99 33.95 -20.27
C ALA A 383 -15.31 33.89 -19.48
N ALA A 384 -15.25 33.99 -18.15
CA ALA A 384 -16.45 34.04 -17.31
C ALA A 384 -17.31 35.30 -17.61
N ALA A 385 -16.66 36.45 -17.82
CA ALA A 385 -17.34 37.68 -18.23
C ALA A 385 -17.95 37.57 -19.65
N ALA A 386 -17.30 36.90 -20.58
CA ALA A 386 -17.82 36.66 -21.92
C ALA A 386 -19.04 35.72 -21.89
N HIS A 387 -19.00 34.66 -21.07
CA HIS A 387 -20.12 33.74 -20.89
C HIS A 387 -21.36 34.45 -20.32
N THR A 388 -21.17 35.30 -19.30
CA THR A 388 -22.28 36.07 -18.70
C THR A 388 -22.86 37.12 -19.65
N LYS A 389 -22.03 37.76 -20.49
CA LYS A 389 -22.47 38.74 -21.49
C LYS A 389 -23.16 38.10 -22.70
N HIS A 390 -22.74 36.91 -23.12
CA HIS A 390 -23.24 36.24 -24.32
C HIS A 390 -24.05 34.98 -23.94
N THR A 391 -25.36 35.15 -23.78
CA THR A 391 -26.30 34.09 -23.33
C THR A 391 -26.29 32.80 -24.19
N ARG A 392 -25.76 32.85 -25.42
CA ARG A 392 -25.61 31.69 -26.32
C ARG A 392 -24.27 30.95 -26.19
N MET A 393 -23.29 31.49 -25.45
CA MET A 393 -21.99 30.85 -25.27
C MET A 393 -22.13 29.73 -24.23
N SER A 394 -21.79 28.49 -24.60
CA SER A 394 -21.75 27.39 -23.64
C SER A 394 -20.55 27.52 -22.69
N LYS A 395 -20.59 26.81 -21.56
CA LYS A 395 -19.49 26.84 -20.58
C LYS A 395 -18.20 26.22 -21.13
N GLU A 396 -18.34 25.23 -22.00
CA GLU A 396 -17.22 24.60 -22.73
C GLU A 396 -16.58 25.61 -23.69
N ASN A 397 -17.38 26.37 -24.43
CA ASN A 397 -16.86 27.42 -25.32
C ASN A 397 -16.19 28.55 -24.54
N ALA A 398 -16.71 28.91 -23.36
CA ALA A 398 -16.04 29.85 -22.46
C ALA A 398 -14.68 29.32 -21.98
N THR A 399 -14.60 28.02 -21.65
CA THR A 399 -13.34 27.37 -21.26
C THR A 399 -12.31 27.42 -22.38
N THR A 400 -12.69 27.07 -23.61
CA THR A 400 -11.84 27.19 -24.81
C THR A 400 -11.45 28.64 -25.11
N HIS A 401 -12.35 29.59 -24.86
CA HIS A 401 -12.05 31.01 -24.98
C HIS A 401 -10.95 31.45 -24.01
N SER A 402 -10.92 30.91 -22.78
CA SER A 402 -9.86 31.22 -21.81
C SER A 402 -8.48 30.79 -22.32
N VAL A 403 -8.35 29.58 -22.89
CA VAL A 403 -7.09 29.11 -23.49
C VAL A 403 -6.64 30.00 -24.65
N THR A 404 -7.58 30.43 -25.49
CA THR A 404 -7.29 31.36 -26.60
C THR A 404 -6.81 32.71 -26.10
N LYS A 405 -7.37 33.20 -24.99
CA LYS A 405 -6.92 34.44 -24.35
C LYS A 405 -5.51 34.32 -23.78
N VAL A 406 -5.13 33.17 -23.23
CA VAL A 406 -3.75 32.95 -22.78
C VAL A 406 -2.79 33.08 -23.96
N SER A 407 -3.06 32.45 -25.11
CA SER A 407 -2.24 32.60 -26.32
C SER A 407 -2.04 34.08 -26.71
N ILE A 408 -3.10 34.89 -26.71
CA ILE A 408 -3.00 36.33 -27.01
C ILE A 408 -2.10 37.04 -25.99
N PHE A 409 -2.19 36.70 -24.70
CA PHE A 409 -1.33 37.29 -23.67
C PHE A 409 0.13 36.84 -23.79
N VAL A 410 0.39 35.61 -24.24
CA VAL A 410 1.73 35.13 -24.56
C VAL A 410 2.33 35.92 -25.72
N ASP A 411 1.59 36.11 -26.81
CA ASP A 411 2.04 36.94 -27.95
C ASP A 411 2.36 38.39 -27.52
N GLN A 412 1.53 38.95 -26.63
CA GLN A 412 1.78 40.26 -26.05
C GLN A 412 3.03 40.29 -25.17
N LEU A 413 3.30 39.23 -24.41
CA LEU A 413 4.49 39.13 -23.56
C LEU A 413 5.75 39.08 -24.41
N LEU A 414 5.76 38.20 -25.41
CA LEU A 414 6.90 38.02 -26.32
C LEU A 414 7.17 39.28 -27.17
N SER A 415 6.14 40.08 -27.46
CA SER A 415 6.28 41.38 -28.14
C SER A 415 6.59 42.55 -27.20
N GLY A 416 6.68 42.33 -25.89
CA GLY A 416 6.94 43.39 -24.90
C GLY A 416 5.77 44.36 -24.68
N THR A 417 4.56 44.00 -25.13
CA THR A 417 3.34 44.83 -25.01
C THR A 417 2.41 44.37 -23.88
N PHE A 418 2.74 43.26 -23.21
CA PHE A 418 1.92 42.74 -22.12
C PHE A 418 1.93 43.70 -20.92
N PRO A 419 0.76 44.19 -20.47
CA PRO A 419 0.67 45.15 -19.37
C PRO A 419 0.87 44.42 -18.03
N CYS A 420 2.14 44.24 -17.66
CA CYS A 420 2.57 43.65 -16.40
C CYS A 420 3.23 44.70 -15.53
N SER A 421 2.61 45.05 -14.39
CA SER A 421 3.25 45.92 -13.39
C SER A 421 3.80 45.14 -12.20
N LYS A 422 3.20 43.99 -11.82
CA LYS A 422 3.66 43.10 -10.74
C LYS A 422 3.22 41.64 -10.94
N PRO A 423 4.07 40.64 -10.65
CA PRO A 423 3.70 39.22 -10.61
C PRO A 423 2.61 38.92 -9.56
N PHE A 424 1.86 37.84 -9.74
CA PHE A 424 0.98 37.30 -8.69
C PHE A 424 1.76 36.57 -7.60
N HIS A 425 1.18 36.49 -6.40
CA HIS A 425 1.68 35.67 -5.31
C HIS A 425 1.09 34.25 -5.35
N GLU A 426 1.73 33.31 -4.65
CA GLU A 426 1.24 31.94 -4.49
C GLU A 426 -0.17 31.94 -3.88
N SER A 427 -1.04 31.07 -4.40
CA SER A 427 -2.38 30.87 -3.84
C SER A 427 -2.34 29.79 -2.76
N SER A 428 -2.76 30.12 -1.53
CA SER A 428 -2.89 29.15 -0.44
C SER A 428 -3.90 28.03 -0.71
N GLN A 429 -4.80 28.22 -1.69
CA GLN A 429 -5.81 27.23 -2.09
C GLN A 429 -5.25 26.20 -3.08
N VAL A 430 -4.15 26.51 -3.75
CA VAL A 430 -3.44 25.62 -4.68
C VAL A 430 -1.94 25.72 -4.37
N PRO A 431 -1.51 25.14 -3.23
CA PRO A 431 -0.12 25.24 -2.78
C PRO A 431 0.80 24.53 -3.78
N LEU A 432 1.97 25.09 -4.05
CA LEU A 432 2.94 24.51 -4.99
C LEU A 432 3.22 23.03 -4.71
N SER A 433 3.44 22.25 -5.76
CA SER A 433 3.89 20.86 -5.62
C SER A 433 5.29 20.79 -5.02
N GLU A 434 5.63 19.63 -4.44
CA GLU A 434 6.91 19.42 -3.78
C GLU A 434 8.08 19.52 -4.76
N ALA A 435 7.95 19.01 -5.99
CA ALA A 435 8.97 19.18 -7.03
C ALA A 435 9.22 20.66 -7.35
N THR A 436 8.17 21.49 -7.47
CA THR A 436 8.33 22.93 -7.68
C THR A 436 9.04 23.59 -6.50
N LYS A 437 8.67 23.27 -5.26
CA LYS A 437 9.34 23.80 -4.07
C LYS A 437 10.80 23.36 -3.99
N ILE A 438 11.11 22.11 -4.31
CA ILE A 438 12.47 21.58 -4.32
C ILE A 438 13.32 22.31 -5.36
N VAL A 439 12.87 22.38 -6.61
CA VAL A 439 13.63 23.05 -7.67
C VAL A 439 13.87 24.51 -7.33
N PHE A 440 12.82 25.26 -6.99
CA PHE A 440 12.94 26.70 -6.84
C PHE A 440 13.46 27.12 -5.45
N ASN A 441 12.88 26.62 -4.37
CA ASN A 441 13.21 27.11 -3.04
C ASN A 441 14.44 26.43 -2.43
N LEU A 442 14.72 25.18 -2.79
CA LEU A 442 15.83 24.41 -2.22
C LEU A 442 17.07 24.42 -3.12
N ILE A 443 16.94 24.14 -4.42
CA ILE A 443 18.11 24.08 -5.32
C ILE A 443 18.50 25.48 -5.80
N MET A 444 17.52 26.24 -6.31
CA MET A 444 17.76 27.57 -6.90
C MET A 444 17.73 28.70 -5.87
N GLU A 445 17.31 28.41 -4.64
CA GLU A 445 17.16 29.37 -3.53
C GLU A 445 16.39 30.64 -3.92
N SER A 446 15.41 30.51 -4.83
CA SER A 446 14.69 31.64 -5.43
C SER A 446 13.19 31.32 -5.57
N PRO A 447 12.28 32.21 -5.13
CA PRO A 447 10.85 31.92 -5.13
C PRO A 447 10.25 31.94 -6.55
N PRO A 448 9.56 30.87 -6.99
CA PRO A 448 9.15 30.69 -8.40
C PRO A 448 8.21 31.78 -8.92
N MET A 449 7.47 32.43 -8.01
CA MET A 449 6.52 33.49 -8.35
C MET A 449 7.21 34.77 -8.83
N GLU A 450 8.46 34.99 -8.42
CA GLU A 450 9.21 36.23 -8.66
C GLU A 450 10.46 36.00 -9.51
N THR A 451 11.02 34.79 -9.52
CA THR A 451 12.22 34.47 -10.30
C THR A 451 11.99 34.67 -11.80
N GLU A 452 12.72 35.61 -12.39
CA GLU A 452 12.74 35.78 -13.85
C GLU A 452 13.57 34.65 -14.51
N PRO A 453 13.16 34.15 -15.69
CA PRO A 453 13.92 33.11 -16.41
C PRO A 453 15.34 33.53 -16.82
N SER A 454 15.62 34.82 -16.94
CA SER A 454 16.96 35.37 -17.14
C SER A 454 17.86 35.09 -15.93
N VAL A 455 17.36 35.36 -14.71
CA VAL A 455 18.05 35.09 -13.45
C VAL A 455 18.30 33.59 -13.29
N LEU A 456 17.28 32.78 -13.59
CA LEU A 456 17.36 31.33 -13.54
C LEU A 456 18.43 30.77 -14.51
N ARG A 457 18.49 31.27 -15.75
CA ARG A 457 19.55 30.89 -16.70
C ARG A 457 20.94 31.34 -16.25
N ASN A 458 21.06 32.56 -15.75
CA ASN A 458 22.34 33.08 -15.31
C ASN A 458 22.91 32.28 -14.13
N SER A 459 22.09 31.96 -13.12
CA SER A 459 22.55 31.17 -11.97
C SER A 459 23.00 29.76 -12.37
N LEU A 460 22.39 29.18 -13.40
CA LEU A 460 22.80 27.87 -13.94
C LEU A 460 24.06 27.94 -14.83
N GLN A 461 24.41 29.12 -15.36
CA GLN A 461 25.58 29.33 -16.22
C GLN A 461 26.82 29.82 -15.46
N GLU A 462 26.65 30.38 -14.26
CA GLU A 462 27.74 30.90 -13.43
C GLU A 462 28.73 29.82 -12.96
N HIS A 463 28.32 28.56 -12.97
CA HIS A 463 29.17 27.42 -12.62
C HIS A 463 29.77 26.81 -13.89
N SER A 464 31.11 26.82 -14.00
CA SER A 464 31.80 26.12 -15.08
C SER A 464 32.04 24.66 -14.70
N ASP A 465 31.95 23.75 -15.65
CA ASP A 465 32.27 22.33 -15.42
C ASP A 465 33.77 22.12 -15.14
N TRP A 466 34.58 23.13 -15.42
CA TRP A 466 36.03 23.09 -15.28
C TRP A 466 36.48 22.81 -13.84
N GLU A 467 35.86 23.43 -12.84
CA GLU A 467 36.22 23.20 -11.43
C GLU A 467 35.91 21.75 -11.00
N LEU A 468 34.80 21.19 -11.47
CA LEU A 468 34.41 19.81 -11.20
C LEU A 468 35.28 18.81 -11.97
N LEU A 469 35.67 19.14 -13.21
CA LEU A 469 36.63 18.37 -13.99
C LEU A 469 38.01 18.37 -13.33
N GLN A 470 38.46 19.53 -12.82
CA GLN A 470 39.71 19.65 -12.08
C GLN A 470 39.71 18.75 -10.84
N GLN A 471 38.62 18.73 -10.05
CA GLN A 471 38.50 17.82 -8.90
C GLN A 471 38.54 16.34 -9.30
N CYS A 472 38.01 16.00 -10.49
CA CYS A 472 38.12 14.64 -11.01
C CYS A 472 39.56 14.33 -11.45
N ASP A 473 40.24 15.29 -12.10
CA ASP A 473 41.64 15.17 -12.54
C ASP A 473 42.65 15.14 -11.38
N GLU A 474 42.37 15.80 -10.25
CA GLU A 474 43.19 15.77 -9.03
C GLU A 474 43.28 14.37 -8.41
N LYS A 475 42.33 13.48 -8.71
CA LYS A 475 42.35 12.08 -8.28
C LYS A 475 43.21 11.19 -9.17
N ILE A 476 43.60 11.68 -10.34
CA ILE A 476 44.42 10.94 -11.30
C ILE A 476 45.89 11.13 -10.90
N PRO A 477 46.65 10.05 -10.64
CA PRO A 477 48.05 10.16 -10.26
C PRO A 477 48.88 10.89 -11.32
N ASP A 478 49.95 11.55 -10.87
CA ASP A 478 50.81 12.28 -11.79
C ASP A 478 51.56 11.38 -12.76
N ARG A 479 51.57 11.79 -14.03
CA ARG A 479 52.20 11.03 -15.12
C ARG A 479 53.65 10.69 -14.82
N GLU A 480 54.41 11.64 -14.30
CA GLU A 480 55.83 11.45 -13.96
C GLU A 480 55.99 10.31 -12.96
N PHE A 481 55.13 10.27 -11.93
CA PHE A 481 55.10 9.19 -10.95
C PHE A 481 54.71 7.84 -11.58
N LEU A 482 53.69 7.82 -12.44
CA LEU A 482 53.25 6.59 -13.14
C LEU A 482 54.35 6.03 -14.04
N MET A 483 55.02 6.89 -14.82
CA MET A 483 56.12 6.50 -15.69
C MET A 483 57.34 6.05 -14.87
N GLU A 484 57.69 6.77 -13.81
CA GLU A 484 58.78 6.40 -12.91
C GLU A 484 58.55 5.01 -12.30
N TRP A 485 57.31 4.72 -11.87
CA TRP A 485 56.94 3.39 -11.38
C TRP A 485 57.20 2.29 -12.42
N LEU A 486 56.77 2.49 -13.67
CA LEU A 486 57.03 1.52 -14.75
C LEU A 486 58.53 1.34 -15.03
N TYR A 487 59.33 2.39 -14.95
CA TYR A 487 60.78 2.31 -15.14
C TYR A 487 61.48 1.54 -14.01
N GLN A 488 61.10 1.79 -12.76
CA GLN A 488 61.77 1.23 -11.58
C GLN A 488 61.33 -0.20 -11.27
N GLU A 489 60.04 -0.50 -11.48
CA GLU A 489 59.47 -1.78 -11.10
C GLU A 489 59.87 -2.88 -12.10
N GLN A 490 60.52 -3.94 -11.63
CA GLN A 490 61.01 -5.03 -12.49
C GLN A 490 60.08 -6.24 -12.54
N THR A 491 58.99 -6.25 -11.76
CA THR A 491 58.11 -7.40 -11.57
C THR A 491 57.11 -7.63 -12.71
N TRP A 492 56.89 -6.66 -13.59
CA TRP A 492 55.97 -6.77 -14.71
C TRP A 492 56.68 -7.07 -16.04
N THR A 493 55.96 -7.73 -16.96
CA THR A 493 56.40 -8.05 -18.34
C THR A 493 55.59 -7.28 -19.38
N ALA A 494 56.13 -7.15 -20.60
CA ALA A 494 55.43 -6.46 -21.69
C ALA A 494 54.07 -7.08 -22.02
N GLU A 495 53.97 -8.42 -22.01
CA GLU A 495 52.72 -9.15 -22.21
C GLU A 495 51.68 -8.77 -21.16
N GLN A 496 52.05 -8.78 -19.87
CA GLN A 496 51.17 -8.36 -18.78
C GLN A 496 50.72 -6.90 -18.92
N PHE A 497 51.59 -6.01 -19.41
CA PHE A 497 51.23 -4.61 -19.67
C PHE A 497 50.14 -4.51 -20.76
N PHE A 498 50.30 -5.22 -21.87
CA PHE A 498 49.32 -5.20 -22.96
C PHE A 498 48.02 -5.91 -22.59
N ASP A 499 48.08 -6.99 -21.80
CA ASP A 499 46.89 -7.63 -21.24
C ASP A 499 46.12 -6.68 -20.32
N ALA A 500 46.83 -5.97 -19.43
CA ALA A 500 46.24 -4.95 -18.57
C ALA A 500 45.62 -3.81 -19.39
N LEU A 501 46.30 -3.35 -20.44
CA LEU A 501 45.78 -2.32 -21.34
C LEU A 501 44.54 -2.80 -22.13
N ALA A 502 44.52 -4.06 -22.57
CA ALA A 502 43.37 -4.69 -23.20
C ALA A 502 42.18 -4.77 -22.22
N MET A 503 42.42 -5.16 -20.96
CA MET A 503 41.38 -5.12 -19.93
C MET A 503 40.81 -3.71 -19.74
N VAL A 504 41.67 -2.69 -19.66
CA VAL A 504 41.26 -1.28 -19.57
C VAL A 504 40.43 -0.86 -20.79
N SER A 505 40.82 -1.26 -22.00
CA SER A 505 40.05 -0.95 -23.23
C SER A 505 38.63 -1.55 -23.24
N SER A 506 38.45 -2.68 -22.56
CA SER A 506 37.16 -3.36 -22.42
C SER A 506 36.38 -2.98 -21.16
N SER A 507 36.95 -2.12 -20.31
CA SER A 507 36.34 -1.74 -19.03
C SER A 507 35.34 -0.61 -19.21
N GLU A 508 34.18 -0.73 -18.56
CA GLU A 508 33.23 0.37 -18.43
C GLU A 508 33.58 1.21 -17.20
N PHE A 509 34.03 2.44 -17.44
CA PHE A 509 34.35 3.37 -16.36
C PHE A 509 33.13 4.21 -16.01
N ARG A 510 32.94 4.43 -14.71
CA ARG A 510 31.93 5.37 -14.22
C ARG A 510 32.33 6.78 -14.63
N ILE A 511 31.57 7.36 -15.56
CA ILE A 511 31.77 8.74 -16.01
C ILE A 511 31.48 9.68 -14.83
N CYS A 512 32.52 10.35 -14.32
CA CYS A 512 32.35 11.36 -13.27
C CYS A 512 31.65 12.60 -13.85
N ALA A 513 32.05 13.07 -15.03
CA ALA A 513 31.53 14.27 -15.70
C ALA A 513 31.53 14.13 -17.23
N PRO A 514 30.69 14.87 -17.96
CA PRO A 514 30.86 15.05 -19.39
C PRO A 514 32.26 15.59 -19.72
N GLY A 515 32.97 14.94 -20.64
CA GLY A 515 34.33 15.31 -21.02
C GLY A 515 35.41 14.92 -20.00
N CYS A 516 35.09 14.16 -18.95
CA CYS A 516 36.12 13.68 -18.03
C CYS A 516 37.00 12.58 -18.63
N ALA A 517 38.14 12.33 -17.97
CA ALA A 517 39.10 11.28 -18.32
C ALA A 517 38.46 9.90 -18.50
N HIS A 518 37.49 9.55 -17.64
CA HIS A 518 36.80 8.25 -17.64
C HIS A 518 35.94 8.02 -18.89
N GLN A 519 35.43 9.08 -19.53
CA GLN A 519 34.52 8.95 -20.66
C GLN A 519 35.22 8.43 -21.92
N VAL A 520 36.49 8.80 -22.10
CA VAL A 520 37.27 8.48 -23.30
C VAL A 520 38.39 7.47 -23.03
N SER A 521 38.56 7.02 -21.79
CA SER A 521 39.67 6.15 -21.39
C SER A 521 39.71 4.82 -22.15
N ALA A 522 38.57 4.16 -22.35
CA ALA A 522 38.48 2.93 -23.12
C ALA A 522 38.90 3.13 -24.59
N ASP A 523 38.47 4.23 -25.21
CA ASP A 523 38.84 4.60 -26.57
C ASP A 523 40.33 4.93 -26.67
N ILE A 524 40.90 5.64 -25.70
CA ILE A 524 42.34 5.93 -25.64
C ILE A 524 43.14 4.64 -25.49
N ALA A 525 42.74 3.73 -24.60
CA ALA A 525 43.41 2.44 -24.45
C ALA A 525 43.36 1.62 -25.75
N THR A 526 42.21 1.61 -26.43
CA THR A 526 42.06 0.96 -27.76
C THR A 526 42.99 1.58 -28.79
N GLN A 527 43.08 2.90 -28.86
CA GLN A 527 43.98 3.59 -29.80
C GLN A 527 45.46 3.30 -29.51
N VAL A 528 45.84 3.15 -28.25
CA VAL A 528 47.22 2.78 -27.87
C VAL A 528 47.54 1.34 -28.26
N LEU A 529 46.58 0.41 -28.12
CA LEU A 529 46.73 -0.97 -28.63
C LEU A 529 46.85 -1.00 -30.15
N GLU A 530 46.00 -0.28 -30.88
CA GLU A 530 46.11 -0.17 -32.34
C GLU A 530 47.43 0.46 -32.79
N PHE A 531 47.93 1.44 -32.03
CA PHE A 531 49.24 2.05 -32.27
C PHE A 531 50.35 1.02 -32.10
N HIS A 532 50.30 0.21 -31.04
CA HIS A 532 51.26 -0.87 -30.82
C HIS A 532 51.26 -1.89 -31.98
N ASP A 533 50.09 -2.36 -32.42
CA ASP A 533 49.98 -3.35 -33.49
C ASP A 533 50.56 -2.87 -34.84
N ARG A 534 50.62 -1.55 -35.04
CA ARG A 534 51.19 -0.94 -36.25
C ARG A 534 52.70 -0.76 -36.21
N VAL A 535 53.34 -0.87 -35.05
CA VAL A 535 54.76 -0.58 -34.88
C VAL A 535 55.52 -1.82 -34.42
N SER A 536 56.47 -2.29 -35.25
CA SER A 536 57.28 -3.47 -34.94
C SER A 536 58.50 -3.11 -34.10
N PHE A 537 58.63 -3.68 -32.90
CA PHE A 537 59.82 -3.53 -32.05
C PHE A 537 60.58 -4.84 -31.89
N HIS A 538 61.89 -4.75 -31.66
CA HIS A 538 62.74 -5.91 -31.34
C HIS A 538 62.90 -6.14 -29.83
N ASP A 539 62.39 -5.22 -29.00
CA ASP A 539 62.52 -5.24 -27.54
C ASP A 539 61.13 -5.00 -26.92
N ASP A 540 60.55 -6.05 -26.37
CA ASP A 540 59.15 -6.07 -25.89
C ASP A 540 58.93 -5.07 -24.75
N ARG A 541 59.93 -4.89 -23.86
CA ARG A 541 59.80 -3.93 -22.76
C ARG A 541 59.86 -2.48 -23.26
N LYS A 542 60.72 -2.18 -24.24
CA LYS A 542 60.72 -0.86 -24.89
C LYS A 542 59.41 -0.59 -25.63
N SER A 543 58.80 -1.61 -26.22
CA SER A 543 57.48 -1.52 -26.86
C SER A 543 56.41 -1.10 -25.84
N ALA A 544 56.35 -1.80 -24.70
CA ALA A 544 55.41 -1.48 -23.62
C ALA A 544 55.63 -0.07 -23.06
N MET A 545 56.89 0.35 -22.86
CA MET A 545 57.20 1.71 -22.40
C MET A 545 56.79 2.78 -23.42
N LEU A 546 56.93 2.51 -24.72
CA LEU A 546 56.46 3.45 -25.75
C LEU A 546 54.93 3.53 -25.79
N ALA A 547 54.24 2.40 -25.63
CA ALA A 547 52.78 2.40 -25.53
C ALA A 547 52.30 3.17 -24.28
N ALA A 548 52.97 2.98 -23.14
CA ALA A 548 52.76 3.79 -21.93
C ALA A 548 52.98 5.28 -22.20
N GLU A 549 53.99 5.63 -23.00
CA GLU A 549 54.21 7.02 -23.41
C GLU A 549 53.12 7.55 -24.35
N ALA A 550 52.65 6.71 -25.28
CA ALA A 550 51.62 7.07 -26.24
C ALA A 550 50.27 7.41 -25.57
N THR A 551 50.01 6.92 -24.35
CA THR A 551 48.80 7.32 -23.59
C THR A 551 48.69 8.83 -23.43
N ILE A 552 49.80 9.59 -23.43
CA ILE A 552 49.80 11.07 -23.33
C ILE A 552 48.98 11.75 -24.42
N ILE A 553 48.76 11.08 -25.55
CA ILE A 553 47.90 11.57 -26.63
C ILE A 553 46.48 11.80 -26.10
N GLY A 554 46.01 10.93 -25.20
CA GLY A 554 44.71 11.08 -24.55
C GLY A 554 44.57 12.38 -23.75
N ASN A 555 45.65 12.89 -23.16
CA ASN A 555 45.64 14.18 -22.45
C ASN A 555 45.54 15.39 -23.40
N LYS A 556 45.79 15.19 -24.70
CA LYS A 556 45.78 16.25 -25.72
C LYS A 556 44.49 16.28 -26.53
N ILE A 557 43.65 15.25 -26.43
CA ILE A 557 42.40 15.15 -27.19
C ILE A 557 41.27 15.81 -26.41
N GLY A 558 40.92 17.04 -26.82
CA GLY A 558 39.61 17.67 -26.67
C GLY A 558 38.88 17.50 -25.32
N SER A 559 39.38 18.16 -24.27
CA SER A 559 38.62 18.52 -23.03
C SER A 559 39.51 19.05 -21.89
N GLN A 560 40.84 19.08 -22.04
CA GLN A 560 41.82 19.28 -20.95
C GLN A 560 41.88 18.13 -19.92
N ALA A 561 41.04 17.09 -20.06
CA ALA A 561 41.03 15.96 -19.14
C ALA A 561 42.29 15.09 -19.26
N ARG A 562 42.76 14.54 -18.12
CA ARG A 562 43.96 13.70 -18.05
C ARG A 562 43.69 12.23 -18.40
N ALA A 563 42.96 11.99 -19.50
CA ALA A 563 42.51 10.66 -19.91
C ALA A 563 43.64 9.65 -20.12
N GLY A 564 44.76 10.09 -20.67
CA GLY A 564 45.96 9.28 -20.85
C GLY A 564 46.59 8.85 -19.54
N ASP A 565 46.70 9.77 -18.59
CA ASP A 565 47.25 9.50 -17.26
C ASP A 565 46.32 8.55 -16.48
N PHE A 566 45.01 8.71 -16.63
CA PHE A 566 44.02 7.80 -16.04
C PHE A 566 44.17 6.37 -16.58
N VAL A 567 44.23 6.20 -17.91
CA VAL A 567 44.46 4.89 -18.55
C VAL A 567 45.73 4.25 -18.01
N LEU A 568 46.81 5.02 -17.90
CA LEU A 568 48.08 4.53 -17.40
C LEU A 568 48.00 4.11 -15.91
N GLY A 569 47.31 4.89 -15.08
CA GLY A 569 47.06 4.57 -13.68
C GLY A 569 46.25 3.29 -13.49
N GLU A 570 45.22 3.08 -14.31
CA GLU A 570 44.42 1.85 -14.30
C GLU A 570 45.24 0.63 -14.74
N VAL A 571 46.07 0.77 -15.78
CA VAL A 571 46.99 -0.31 -16.21
C VAL A 571 47.93 -0.69 -15.06
N ILE A 572 48.55 0.29 -14.39
CA ILE A 572 49.42 0.04 -13.24
C ILE A 572 48.66 -0.63 -12.11
N THR A 573 47.44 -0.20 -11.83
CA THR A 573 46.57 -0.83 -10.82
C THR A 573 46.29 -2.30 -11.16
N LYS A 574 46.05 -2.64 -12.44
CA LYS A 574 45.89 -4.04 -12.86
C LYS A 574 47.19 -4.82 -12.71
N LEU A 575 48.32 -4.26 -13.11
CA LEU A 575 49.65 -4.89 -12.97
C LEU A 575 49.96 -5.23 -11.50
N GLN A 576 49.67 -4.31 -10.57
CA GLN A 576 49.87 -4.52 -9.14
C GLN A 576 48.99 -5.64 -8.55
N ASN A 577 47.87 -5.94 -9.20
CA ASN A 577 46.90 -6.95 -8.75
C ASN A 577 47.07 -8.32 -9.44
N ILE A 578 48.06 -8.47 -10.34
CA ILE A 578 48.39 -9.78 -10.90
C ILE A 578 49.00 -10.61 -9.77
N PRO A 579 48.38 -11.74 -9.36
CA PRO A 579 48.94 -12.58 -8.32
C PRO A 579 50.31 -13.07 -8.79
N GLY A 580 51.36 -12.64 -8.10
CA GLY A 580 52.71 -13.08 -8.40
C GLY A 580 52.76 -14.60 -8.32
N GLU A 581 53.16 -15.25 -9.41
CA GLU A 581 53.62 -16.64 -9.36
C GLU A 581 54.89 -16.64 -8.50
N VAL A 582 54.72 -16.89 -7.19
CA VAL A 582 55.81 -17.15 -6.25
C VAL A 582 56.34 -18.56 -6.47
#